data_AF-A0A7W4HE09-F1
#
_entry.id   AF-A0A7W4HE09-F1
#
_cell.length_a   1.000
_cell.length_b   1.000
_cell.length_c   1.000
_cell.angle_alpha   90.00
_cell.angle_beta   90.00
_cell.angle_gamma   90.00
#
_symmetry.space_group_name_H-M   'P 1'
#
loop_
_entity.id
_entity.type
_entity.pdbx_description
1 polymer ?
#
loop_
_entity_poly.entity_id
_entity_poly.type
_entity_poly.pdbx_seq_one_letter_code
_entity_poly.pdbx_strand_id
1 'polypeptide(L)'
;GFIGGHNAMMALYGAGHGHCEKAWNTLHEALERMNAVAAEYKKRYSLNYAILATPAEGLSGRFTKLDRKRFGIIAGVNDRDYYVNSFHIDVAEPISIEEKIAKEAPFHALTLGGHITYVELDGEAKKNVRVILKIVRAMHQAGVGYGSINHPVDTCKQCGYKGVIYDKCPVCSSDQIARLRRITGYLTGTLDGWNSAKQAEERDRIKHT
;
A
#
# COMPACT_ATOMS: atom_id res chain seq x y z
N GLY A 1 11.24 -12.13 -0.22
CA GLY A 1 10.31 -11.00 -0.41
C GLY A 1 11.05 -9.71 -0.24
N PHE A 2 10.38 -8.57 -0.46
CA PHE A 2 10.95 -7.23 -0.28
C PHE A 2 9.92 -6.24 0.31
N ILE A 3 10.42 -5.11 0.80
CA ILE A 3 9.68 -3.94 1.28
C ILE A 3 10.53 -2.68 0.96
N GLY A 4 9.90 -1.51 0.86
CA GLY A 4 10.61 -0.24 0.81
C GLY A 4 11.11 0.11 -0.57
N GLY A 5 10.41 -0.29 -1.64
CA GLY A 5 10.76 0.07 -3.01
C GLY A 5 10.81 1.59 -3.18
N HIS A 6 9.79 2.32 -2.70
CA HIS A 6 9.78 3.78 -2.68
C HIS A 6 10.98 4.33 -1.88
N ASN A 7 11.18 3.86 -0.65
CA ASN A 7 12.23 4.35 0.25
C ASN A 7 13.64 4.13 -0.35
N ALA A 8 13.87 2.99 -1.02
CA ALA A 8 15.11 2.72 -1.74
C ALA A 8 15.32 3.69 -2.91
N MET A 9 14.25 4.01 -3.65
CA MET A 9 14.34 4.98 -4.74
C MET A 9 14.59 6.41 -4.23
N MET A 10 13.96 6.79 -3.12
CA MET A 10 14.27 8.04 -2.43
C MET A 10 15.75 8.11 -2.03
N ALA A 11 16.32 7.02 -1.52
CA ALA A 11 17.74 6.97 -1.14
C ALA A 11 18.70 7.10 -2.34
N LEU A 12 18.35 6.51 -3.48
CA LEU A 12 19.22 6.49 -4.68
C LEU A 12 19.09 7.75 -5.53
N TYR A 13 17.88 8.30 -5.65
CA TYR A 13 17.56 9.36 -6.61
C TYR A 13 17.04 10.65 -5.98
N GLY A 14 16.74 10.65 -4.67
CA GLY A 14 16.04 11.75 -4.02
C GLY A 14 14.58 11.90 -4.46
N ALA A 15 14.04 10.91 -5.19
CA ALA A 15 12.69 10.93 -5.74
C ALA A 15 12.07 9.53 -5.78
N GLY A 16 10.76 9.46 -5.52
CA GLY A 16 9.97 8.23 -5.57
C GLY A 16 9.67 7.78 -6.99
N HIS A 17 9.35 6.50 -7.16
CA HIS A 17 8.98 5.92 -8.46
C HIS A 17 7.56 6.27 -8.93
N GLY A 18 6.78 6.99 -8.12
CA GLY A 18 5.49 7.56 -8.53
C GLY A 18 5.67 8.65 -9.59
N HIS A 19 6.61 9.57 -9.41
CA HIS A 19 6.84 10.67 -10.36
C HIS A 19 8.20 10.65 -11.08
N CYS A 20 9.16 9.83 -10.66
CA CYS A 20 10.45 9.72 -11.33
C CYS A 20 10.55 8.44 -12.18
N GLU A 21 10.63 8.58 -13.50
CA GLU A 21 10.76 7.46 -14.44
C GLU A 21 12.06 6.66 -14.22
N LYS A 22 13.19 7.35 -13.95
CA LYS A 22 14.47 6.69 -13.68
C LYS A 22 14.41 5.82 -12.42
N ALA A 23 13.76 6.31 -11.37
CA ALA A 23 13.50 5.54 -10.16
C ALA A 23 12.59 4.34 -10.45
N TRP A 24 11.53 4.54 -11.24
CA TRP A 24 10.63 3.45 -11.63
C TRP A 24 11.38 2.34 -12.40
N ASN A 25 12.16 2.70 -13.42
CA ASN A 25 12.96 1.75 -14.19
C ASN A 25 13.95 0.98 -13.31
N THR A 26 14.60 1.68 -12.37
CA THR A 26 15.56 1.05 -11.46
C THR A 26 14.90 0.05 -10.51
N LEU A 27 13.73 0.39 -9.95
CA LEU A 27 12.98 -0.53 -9.11
C LEU A 27 12.49 -1.75 -9.92
N HIS A 28 12.09 -1.55 -11.16
CA HIS A 28 11.67 -2.63 -12.07
C HIS A 28 12.84 -3.58 -12.38
N GLU A 29 13.98 -3.05 -12.81
CA GLU A 29 15.20 -3.81 -13.09
C GLU A 29 15.69 -4.59 -11.84
N ALA A 30 15.58 -3.98 -10.65
CA ALA A 30 15.91 -4.67 -9.41
C ALA A 30 15.05 -5.93 -9.20
N LEU A 31 13.75 -5.85 -9.50
CA LEU A 31 12.84 -7.00 -9.38
C LEU A 31 13.05 -8.03 -10.49
N GLU A 32 13.41 -7.63 -11.71
CA GLU A 32 13.86 -8.56 -12.76
C GLU A 32 15.10 -9.33 -12.30
N ARG A 33 16.08 -8.63 -11.70
CA ARG A 33 17.27 -9.26 -11.16
C ARG A 33 16.96 -10.24 -10.02
N MET A 34 16.03 -9.87 -9.13
CA MET A 34 15.56 -10.78 -8.08
C MET A 34 14.89 -12.03 -8.67
N ASN A 35 14.10 -11.90 -9.73
CA ASN A 35 13.49 -13.05 -10.42
C ASN A 35 14.52 -13.95 -11.09
N ALA A 36 15.58 -13.38 -11.68
CA ALA A 36 16.68 -14.16 -12.23
C ALA A 36 17.36 -15.04 -11.16
N VAL A 37 17.60 -14.48 -9.96
CA VAL A 37 18.12 -15.23 -8.81
C VAL A 37 17.14 -16.31 -8.34
N ALA A 38 15.84 -15.99 -8.27
CA ALA A 38 14.82 -16.98 -7.90
C ALA A 38 14.75 -18.13 -8.91
N ALA A 39 14.89 -17.86 -10.21
CA ALA A 39 14.92 -18.87 -11.26
C ALA A 39 16.16 -19.78 -11.14
N GLU A 40 17.34 -19.21 -10.85
CA GLU A 40 18.55 -19.99 -10.55
C GLU A 40 18.30 -20.93 -9.36
N TYR A 41 17.69 -20.43 -8.30
CA TYR A 41 17.40 -21.22 -7.09
C TYR A 41 16.38 -22.33 -7.35
N LYS A 42 15.37 -22.09 -8.21
CA LYS A 42 14.45 -23.15 -8.65
C LYS A 42 15.21 -24.30 -9.30
N LYS A 43 16.14 -23.99 -10.22
CA LYS A 43 16.95 -25.00 -10.91
C LYS A 43 17.91 -25.73 -9.97
N ARG A 44 18.55 -24.99 -9.05
CA ARG A 44 19.59 -25.53 -8.17
C ARG A 44 19.02 -26.43 -7.07
N TYR A 45 17.90 -26.04 -6.48
CA TYR A 45 17.37 -26.71 -5.28
C TYR A 45 16.08 -27.51 -5.55
N SER A 46 15.53 -27.44 -6.76
CA SER A 46 14.27 -28.09 -7.12
C SER A 46 13.09 -27.70 -6.21
N LEU A 47 13.06 -26.43 -5.79
CA LEU A 47 11.99 -25.84 -4.97
C LEU A 47 11.36 -24.63 -5.67
N ASN A 48 10.10 -24.32 -5.35
CA ASN A 48 9.36 -23.23 -5.97
C ASN A 48 9.66 -21.87 -5.32
N TYR A 49 10.81 -21.28 -5.64
CA TYR A 49 11.13 -19.91 -5.22
C TYR A 49 10.30 -18.88 -5.99
N ALA A 50 9.76 -17.88 -5.31
CA ALA A 50 9.07 -16.78 -5.97
C ALA A 50 9.28 -15.48 -5.19
N ILE A 51 9.24 -14.35 -5.91
CA ILE A 51 9.36 -13.03 -5.28
C ILE A 51 8.00 -12.63 -4.71
N LEU A 52 7.97 -12.37 -3.41
CA LEU A 52 6.80 -11.91 -2.67
C LEU A 52 6.91 -10.41 -2.37
N ALA A 53 5.92 -9.63 -2.83
CA ALA A 53 5.66 -8.30 -2.31
C ALA A 53 5.12 -8.44 -0.88
N THR A 54 5.97 -8.19 0.10
CA THR A 54 5.71 -8.55 1.51
C THR A 54 4.72 -7.56 2.15
N PRO A 55 3.63 -8.01 2.80
CA PRO A 55 2.69 -7.14 3.51
C PRO A 55 3.33 -6.40 4.70
N ALA A 56 4.37 -7.02 5.28
CA ALA A 56 5.38 -6.41 6.16
C ALA A 56 4.82 -5.65 7.37
N GLU A 57 3.75 -6.14 7.98
CA GLU A 57 3.08 -5.51 9.14
C GLU A 57 4.02 -5.17 10.28
N GLY A 58 4.76 -6.16 10.79
CA GLY A 58 5.75 -5.94 11.85
C GLY A 58 7.13 -5.47 11.34
N LEU A 59 7.43 -5.69 10.05
CA LEU A 59 8.75 -5.40 9.47
C LEU A 59 8.91 -3.93 9.08
N SER A 60 7.84 -3.32 8.57
CA SER A 60 7.82 -1.94 8.07
C SER A 60 8.34 -0.93 9.11
N GLY A 61 7.82 -1.00 10.34
CA GLY A 61 8.30 -0.14 11.44
C GLY A 61 9.57 -0.62 12.15
N ARG A 62 9.97 -1.89 11.95
CA ARG A 62 11.21 -2.42 12.54
C ARG A 62 12.43 -1.94 11.77
N PHE A 63 12.36 -1.96 10.43
CA PHE A 63 13.48 -1.56 9.59
C PHE A 63 13.79 -0.06 9.71
N THR A 64 12.78 0.81 9.73
CA THR A 64 12.97 2.25 9.95
C THR A 64 13.72 2.53 11.25
N LYS A 65 13.36 1.88 12.36
CA LYS A 65 14.05 2.03 13.66
C LYS A 65 15.51 1.59 13.61
N LEU A 66 15.79 0.45 12.96
CA LEU A 66 17.15 -0.08 12.85
C LEU A 66 18.02 0.82 11.97
N ASP A 67 17.49 1.27 10.84
CA ASP A 67 18.22 2.12 9.90
C ASP A 67 18.44 3.52 10.45
N ARG A 68 17.46 4.11 11.18
CA ARG A 68 17.65 5.36 11.92
C ARG A 68 18.81 5.28 12.91
N LYS A 69 18.93 4.16 13.63
CA LYS A 69 20.03 3.94 14.58
C LYS A 69 21.40 3.89 13.90
N ARG A 70 21.48 3.35 12.69
CA ARG A 70 22.73 3.14 11.97
C ARG A 70 23.15 4.33 11.12
N PHE A 71 22.19 4.97 10.46
CA PHE A 71 22.43 5.98 9.41
C PHE A 71 21.89 7.36 9.76
N GLY A 72 21.27 7.52 10.93
CA GLY A 72 20.52 8.73 11.25
C GLY A 72 19.22 8.83 10.47
N ILE A 73 18.59 10.01 10.53
CA ILE A 73 17.36 10.30 9.80
C ILE A 73 17.73 10.82 8.41
N ILE A 74 17.16 10.19 7.39
CA ILE A 74 17.30 10.50 5.97
C ILE A 74 15.89 10.83 5.44
N ALA A 75 15.71 12.06 4.98
CA ALA A 75 14.44 12.57 4.48
C ALA A 75 13.90 11.72 3.32
N GLY A 76 12.61 11.39 3.35
CA GLY A 76 11.93 10.53 2.38
C GLY A 76 12.31 9.04 2.42
N VAL A 77 13.32 8.67 3.20
CA VAL A 77 13.79 7.28 3.31
C VAL A 77 13.30 6.67 4.61
N ASN A 78 13.74 7.19 5.76
CA ASN A 78 13.44 6.63 7.07
C ASN A 78 12.96 7.70 8.06
N ASP A 79 12.55 8.87 7.59
CA ASP A 79 11.99 9.95 8.39
C ASP A 79 10.58 9.62 8.91
N ARG A 80 9.81 8.78 8.19
CA ARG A 80 8.54 8.22 8.68
C ARG A 80 8.70 6.94 9.49
N ASP A 81 7.70 6.64 10.30
CA ASP A 81 7.72 5.50 11.24
C ASP A 81 7.55 4.12 10.56
N TYR A 82 7.43 4.09 9.23
CA TYR A 82 7.18 2.91 8.44
C TYR A 82 7.90 3.00 7.09
N TYR A 83 8.31 1.85 6.54
CA TYR A 83 8.63 1.74 5.12
C TYR A 83 7.39 1.44 4.30
N VAL A 84 7.32 2.02 3.11
CA VAL A 84 6.25 1.79 2.15
C VAL A 84 6.30 0.34 1.70
N ASN A 85 5.14 -0.31 1.68
CA ASN A 85 5.05 -1.73 1.36
C ASN A 85 5.52 -1.99 -0.08
N SER A 86 6.47 -2.93 -0.24
CA SER A 86 6.87 -3.50 -1.52
C SER A 86 7.11 -2.46 -2.64
N PHE A 87 6.37 -2.56 -3.75
CA PHE A 87 6.45 -1.68 -4.93
C PHE A 87 5.43 -0.54 -4.89
N HIS A 88 4.64 -0.39 -3.82
CA HIS A 88 3.58 0.60 -3.81
C HIS A 88 4.12 2.02 -3.96
N ILE A 89 3.37 2.85 -4.68
CA ILE A 89 3.56 4.30 -4.61
C ILE A 89 3.32 4.74 -3.17
N ASP A 90 4.06 5.76 -2.70
CA ASP A 90 3.93 6.24 -1.34
C ASP A 90 2.51 6.74 -1.06
N VAL A 91 2.00 6.40 0.12
CA VAL A 91 0.63 6.70 0.55
C VAL A 91 0.36 8.19 0.70
N ALA A 92 1.40 9.01 0.80
CA ALA A 92 1.30 10.46 0.90
C ALA A 92 1.55 11.20 -0.43
N GLU A 93 1.85 10.46 -1.51
CA GLU A 93 2.21 11.02 -2.82
C GLU A 93 0.95 11.24 -3.69
N PRO A 94 0.66 12.48 -4.15
CA PRO A 94 -0.51 12.78 -4.96
C PRO A 94 -0.42 12.10 -6.33
N ILE A 95 -1.32 11.16 -6.60
CA ILE A 95 -1.37 10.41 -7.85
C ILE A 95 -2.82 10.08 -8.22
N SER A 96 -3.13 10.12 -9.52
CA SER A 96 -4.46 9.69 -9.99
C SER A 96 -4.63 8.18 -9.89
N ILE A 97 -5.89 7.72 -9.88
CA ILE A 97 -6.19 6.29 -9.83
C ILE A 97 -5.59 5.55 -11.02
N GLU A 98 -5.76 6.11 -12.23
CA GLU A 98 -5.29 5.55 -13.48
C GLU A 98 -3.76 5.46 -13.52
N GLU A 99 -3.06 6.53 -13.14
CA GLU A 99 -1.60 6.54 -13.11
C GLU A 99 -1.04 5.55 -12.08
N LYS A 100 -1.66 5.46 -10.90
CA LYS A 100 -1.23 4.51 -9.87
C LYS A 100 -1.39 3.08 -10.35
N ILE A 101 -2.53 2.75 -10.96
CA ILE A 101 -2.76 1.43 -11.56
C ILE A 101 -1.71 1.16 -12.64
N ALA A 102 -1.49 2.09 -13.57
CA ALA A 102 -0.55 1.92 -14.66
C ALA A 102 0.90 1.71 -14.17
N LYS A 103 1.30 2.41 -13.11
CA LYS A 103 2.64 2.30 -12.53
C LYS A 103 2.84 1.06 -11.66
N GLU A 104 1.81 0.60 -10.96
CA GLU A 104 1.93 -0.57 -10.09
C GLU A 104 1.70 -1.90 -10.83
N ALA A 105 0.85 -1.92 -11.85
CA ALA A 105 0.47 -3.17 -12.52
C ALA A 105 1.65 -3.98 -13.10
N PRO A 106 2.67 -3.38 -13.74
CA PRO A 106 3.82 -4.15 -14.24
C PRO A 106 4.55 -4.96 -13.17
N PHE A 107 4.56 -4.48 -11.93
CA PHE A 107 5.20 -5.22 -10.82
C PHE A 107 4.46 -6.50 -10.43
N HIS A 108 3.17 -6.65 -10.75
CA HIS A 108 2.39 -7.87 -10.48
C HIS A 108 2.96 -9.06 -11.26
N ALA A 109 3.41 -8.84 -12.50
CA ALA A 109 4.08 -9.86 -13.32
C ALA A 109 5.44 -10.29 -12.75
N LEU A 110 6.11 -9.42 -11.98
CA LEU A 110 7.41 -9.69 -11.36
C LEU A 110 7.31 -10.26 -9.95
N THR A 111 6.12 -10.32 -9.35
CA THR A 111 5.94 -10.69 -7.93
C THR A 111 5.03 -11.90 -7.80
N LEU A 112 5.42 -13.00 -8.47
CA LEU A 112 4.65 -14.24 -8.58
C LEU A 112 4.41 -14.96 -7.25
N GLY A 113 5.14 -14.60 -6.19
CA GLY A 113 4.93 -15.14 -4.85
C GLY A 113 3.76 -14.49 -4.12
N GLY A 114 3.24 -13.37 -4.63
CA GLY A 114 2.10 -12.64 -4.07
C GLY A 114 2.31 -11.13 -4.19
N HIS A 115 1.20 -10.43 -4.47
CA HIS A 115 1.14 -9.00 -4.69
C HIS A 115 -0.28 -8.48 -4.47
N ILE A 116 -0.42 -7.17 -4.34
CA ILE A 116 -1.70 -6.48 -4.30
C ILE A 116 -1.51 -5.03 -4.73
N THR A 117 -2.53 -4.40 -5.30
CA THR A 117 -2.60 -2.93 -5.51
C THR A 117 -3.84 -2.37 -4.84
N TYR A 118 -3.68 -1.28 -4.09
CA TYR A 118 -4.77 -0.53 -3.45
C TYR A 118 -5.10 0.74 -4.20
N VAL A 119 -6.39 1.05 -4.28
CA VAL A 119 -6.91 2.36 -4.68
C VAL A 119 -7.73 2.93 -3.54
N GLU A 120 -7.39 4.13 -3.09
CA GLU A 120 -8.07 4.86 -2.04
C GLU A 120 -9.10 5.82 -2.61
N LEU A 121 -10.37 5.63 -2.28
CA LEU A 121 -11.45 6.51 -2.67
C LEU A 121 -11.85 7.49 -1.57
N ASP A 122 -12.23 8.69 -1.98
CA ASP A 122 -12.95 9.62 -1.14
C ASP A 122 -14.45 9.30 -1.15
N GLY A 123 -15.07 9.23 0.03
CA GLY A 123 -16.50 8.99 0.21
C GLY A 123 -16.99 7.54 0.09
N GLU A 124 -18.33 7.39 0.09
CA GLU A 124 -18.99 6.08 0.11
C GLU A 124 -19.05 5.45 -1.29
N ALA A 125 -18.32 4.36 -1.51
CA ALA A 125 -18.35 3.59 -2.75
C ALA A 125 -19.77 3.20 -3.21
N LYS A 126 -20.69 2.95 -2.26
CA LYS A 126 -22.10 2.61 -2.53
C LYS A 126 -22.84 3.68 -3.32
N LYS A 127 -22.48 4.95 -3.16
CA LYS A 127 -23.13 6.07 -3.83
C LYS A 127 -22.66 6.21 -5.29
N ASN A 128 -21.57 5.55 -5.68
CA ASN A 128 -20.99 5.70 -7.02
C ASN A 128 -20.48 4.39 -7.63
N VAL A 129 -21.39 3.42 -7.80
CA VAL A 129 -21.10 2.09 -8.38
C VAL A 129 -20.43 2.17 -9.77
N ARG A 130 -20.75 3.20 -10.56
CA ARG A 130 -20.15 3.41 -11.89
C ARG A 130 -18.65 3.66 -11.82
N VAL A 131 -18.18 4.40 -10.81
CA VAL A 131 -16.74 4.64 -10.59
C VAL A 131 -16.04 3.34 -10.19
N ILE A 132 -16.65 2.55 -9.29
CA ILE A 132 -16.10 1.25 -8.91
C ILE A 132 -15.89 0.34 -10.12
N LEU A 133 -16.89 0.25 -11.01
CA LEU A 133 -16.79 -0.54 -12.24
C LEU A 133 -15.68 -0.03 -13.17
N LYS A 134 -15.51 1.29 -13.29
CA LYS A 134 -14.40 1.87 -14.08
C LYS A 134 -13.03 1.47 -13.52
N ILE A 135 -12.86 1.53 -12.20
CA ILE A 135 -11.60 1.18 -11.54
C ILE A 135 -11.29 -0.30 -11.70
N VAL A 136 -12.28 -1.17 -11.48
CA VAL A 136 -12.12 -2.63 -11.69
C VAL A 136 -11.73 -2.93 -13.14
N ARG A 137 -12.37 -2.25 -14.10
CA ARG A 137 -12.03 -2.39 -15.52
C ARG A 137 -10.62 -1.91 -15.83
N ALA A 138 -10.20 -0.77 -15.28
CA ALA A 138 -8.85 -0.24 -15.43
C ALA A 138 -7.80 -1.19 -14.84
N MET A 139 -8.02 -1.71 -13.63
CA MET A 139 -7.16 -2.72 -13.01
C MET A 139 -7.03 -3.97 -13.89
N HIS A 140 -8.16 -4.50 -14.39
CA HIS A 140 -8.15 -5.67 -15.26
C HIS A 140 -7.39 -5.41 -16.56
N GLN A 141 -7.64 -4.28 -17.22
CA GLN A 141 -6.98 -3.91 -18.47
C GLN A 141 -5.47 -3.68 -18.32
N ALA A 142 -5.03 -3.16 -17.17
CA ALA A 142 -3.62 -2.96 -16.86
C ALA A 142 -2.89 -4.26 -16.44
N GLY A 143 -3.61 -5.36 -16.21
CA GLY A 143 -3.01 -6.63 -15.79
C GLY A 143 -2.76 -6.75 -14.28
N VAL A 144 -3.51 -5.99 -13.46
CA VAL A 144 -3.47 -6.14 -11.99
C VAL A 144 -4.02 -7.51 -11.60
N GLY A 145 -3.17 -8.35 -10.99
CA GLY A 145 -3.53 -9.71 -10.59
C GLY A 145 -4.39 -9.75 -9.32
N TYR A 146 -4.07 -8.92 -8.33
CA TYR A 146 -4.88 -8.76 -7.12
C TYR A 146 -5.06 -7.28 -6.79
N GLY A 147 -6.29 -6.78 -6.95
CA GLY A 147 -6.65 -5.38 -6.70
C GLY A 147 -7.60 -5.24 -5.53
N SER A 148 -7.52 -4.12 -4.81
CA SER A 148 -8.48 -3.75 -3.78
C SER A 148 -8.80 -2.26 -3.83
N ILE A 149 -10.06 -1.94 -3.59
CA ILE A 149 -10.57 -0.57 -3.54
C ILE A 149 -10.97 -0.30 -2.09
N ASN A 150 -10.25 0.64 -1.47
CA ASN A 150 -10.48 1.06 -0.10
C ASN A 150 -11.40 2.29 -0.10
N HIS A 151 -12.44 2.22 0.71
CA HIS A 151 -13.33 3.35 0.98
C HIS A 151 -13.64 3.37 2.48
N PRO A 152 -13.86 4.55 3.08
CA PRO A 152 -14.21 4.64 4.49
C PRO A 152 -15.53 3.89 4.78
N VAL A 153 -15.49 3.09 5.84
CA VAL A 153 -16.67 2.42 6.41
C VAL A 153 -16.62 2.61 7.91
N ASP A 154 -17.43 3.53 8.41
CA ASP A 154 -17.57 3.79 9.83
C ASP A 154 -18.93 3.28 10.31
N THR A 155 -18.96 2.75 11.53
CA THR A 155 -20.18 2.24 12.16
C THR A 155 -20.29 2.79 13.57
N CYS A 156 -21.38 3.50 13.87
CA CYS A 156 -21.68 3.91 15.24
C CYS A 156 -22.08 2.68 16.05
N LYS A 157 -21.37 2.41 17.15
CA LYS A 157 -21.65 1.26 18.03
C LYS A 157 -22.96 1.40 18.81
N GLN A 158 -23.45 2.62 19.00
CA GLN A 158 -24.64 2.89 19.81
C GLN A 158 -25.94 2.80 19.00
N CYS A 159 -26.01 3.40 17.81
CA CYS A 159 -27.24 3.43 17.01
C CYS A 159 -27.14 2.64 15.69
N GLY A 160 -25.99 2.04 15.38
CA GLY A 160 -25.79 1.24 14.18
C GLY A 160 -25.68 2.03 12.87
N TYR A 161 -25.64 3.37 12.90
CA TYR A 161 -25.46 4.20 11.71
C TYR A 161 -24.18 3.80 10.97
N LYS A 162 -24.27 3.60 9.65
CA LYS A 162 -23.15 3.24 8.76
C LYS A 162 -22.95 4.33 7.70
N GLY A 163 -21.74 4.84 7.59
CA GLY A 163 -21.40 5.92 6.67
C GLY A 163 -19.97 6.41 6.92
N VAL A 164 -19.63 7.60 6.43
CA VAL A 164 -18.40 8.31 6.83
C VAL A 164 -18.71 9.16 8.05
N ILE A 165 -17.97 8.96 9.15
CA ILE A 165 -18.19 9.66 10.42
C ILE A 165 -16.89 10.37 10.82
N TYR A 166 -16.91 11.69 10.74
CA TYR A 166 -15.73 12.52 11.01
C TYR A 166 -15.37 12.57 12.49
N ASP A 167 -16.30 13.05 13.32
CA ASP A 167 -16.10 13.24 14.76
C ASP A 167 -17.14 12.42 15.55
N LYS A 168 -18.39 12.88 15.59
CA LYS A 168 -19.49 12.22 16.29
C LYS A 168 -20.51 11.63 15.34
N CYS A 169 -21.22 10.60 15.81
CA CYS A 169 -22.32 10.01 15.05
C CYS A 169 -23.38 11.08 14.70
N PRO A 170 -23.74 11.27 13.41
CA PRO A 170 -24.71 12.29 13.01
C PRO A 170 -26.14 11.99 13.48
N VAL A 171 -26.40 10.77 13.97
CA VAL A 171 -27.74 10.33 14.42
C VAL A 171 -27.89 10.41 15.93
N CYS A 172 -26.89 9.97 16.70
CA CYS A 172 -27.00 9.89 18.17
C CYS A 172 -25.92 10.68 18.93
N SER A 173 -25.05 11.41 18.23
CA SER A 173 -23.94 12.19 18.81
C SER A 173 -22.91 11.38 19.62
N SER A 174 -22.98 10.05 19.57
CA SER A 174 -22.00 9.15 20.19
C SER A 174 -20.61 9.32 19.57
N ASP A 175 -19.59 9.23 20.39
CA ASP A 175 -18.17 9.14 20.03
C ASP A 175 -17.70 7.68 19.82
N GLN A 176 -18.56 6.70 20.12
CA GLN A 176 -18.25 5.28 19.99
C GLN A 176 -18.34 4.82 18.53
N ILE A 177 -17.33 5.16 17.74
CA ILE A 177 -17.26 4.89 16.30
C ILE A 177 -16.27 3.76 16.01
N ALA A 178 -16.75 2.66 15.42
CA ALA A 178 -15.92 1.62 14.84
C ALA A 178 -15.50 2.05 13.43
N ARG A 179 -14.19 2.12 13.16
CA ARG A 179 -13.63 2.49 11.85
C ARG A 179 -13.02 1.26 11.20
N LEU A 180 -13.72 0.68 10.23
CA LEU A 180 -13.22 -0.44 9.45
C LEU A 180 -12.24 0.10 8.40
N ARG A 181 -10.97 -0.33 8.48
CA ARG A 181 -9.90 0.08 7.55
C ARG A 181 -9.13 -1.15 7.07
N ARG A 182 -8.54 -1.02 5.88
CA ARG A 182 -7.63 -2.04 5.30
C ARG A 182 -6.28 -1.37 5.07
N ILE A 183 -5.33 -1.65 5.96
CA ILE A 183 -3.99 -1.06 5.91
C ILE A 183 -3.04 -2.02 5.17
N THR A 184 -3.05 -3.32 5.51
CA THR A 184 -2.23 -4.35 4.85
C THR A 184 -3.02 -5.61 4.52
N GLY A 185 -3.66 -5.64 3.35
CA GLY A 185 -4.23 -6.89 2.82
C GLY A 185 -5.62 -7.23 3.30
N TYR A 186 -5.97 -6.96 4.56
CA TYR A 186 -7.26 -7.34 5.17
C TYR A 186 -7.93 -6.21 5.96
N LEU A 187 -9.25 -6.34 6.17
CA LEU A 187 -10.07 -5.39 6.93
C LEU A 187 -10.02 -5.72 8.43
N THR A 188 -9.86 -4.70 9.28
CA THR A 188 -10.01 -4.85 10.74
C THR A 188 -11.05 -3.89 11.29
N GLY A 189 -11.87 -4.36 12.23
CA GLY A 189 -12.97 -3.60 12.81
C GLY A 189 -12.55 -2.43 13.73
N THR A 190 -11.28 -2.39 14.15
CA THR A 190 -10.70 -1.31 14.96
C THR A 190 -9.26 -1.04 14.54
N LEU A 191 -8.80 0.20 14.76
CA LEU A 191 -7.39 0.59 14.56
C LEU A 191 -6.48 0.07 15.69
N ASP A 192 -7.05 -0.23 16.86
CA ASP A 192 -6.34 -0.68 18.06
C ASP A 192 -5.60 -2.01 17.87
N GLY A 193 -6.04 -2.83 16.92
CA GLY A 193 -5.38 -4.09 16.56
C GLY A 193 -4.10 -3.93 15.73
N TRP A 194 -3.85 -2.73 15.20
CA TRP A 194 -2.67 -2.45 14.38
C TRP A 194 -1.51 -1.92 15.21
N ASN A 195 -0.29 -2.30 14.83
CA ASN A 195 0.90 -1.69 15.42
C ASN A 195 1.02 -0.20 15.06
N SER A 196 1.81 0.54 15.84
CA SER A 196 1.95 1.99 15.69
C SER A 196 2.44 2.45 14.31
N ALA A 197 3.26 1.64 13.64
CA ALA A 197 3.76 1.95 12.29
C ALA A 197 2.65 1.87 11.25
N LYS A 198 1.75 0.88 11.34
CA LYS A 198 0.60 0.77 10.44
C LYS A 198 -0.47 1.82 10.73
N GLN A 199 -0.65 2.19 11.99
CA GLN A 199 -1.47 3.35 12.33
C GLN A 199 -0.91 4.66 11.74
N ALA A 200 0.42 4.82 11.72
CA ALA A 200 1.06 5.96 11.07
C ALA A 200 0.85 5.95 9.54
N GLU A 201 1.05 4.80 8.90
CA GLU A 201 0.80 4.64 7.46
C GLU A 201 -0.63 5.01 7.05
N GLU A 202 -1.63 4.64 7.86
CA GLU A 202 -3.03 5.00 7.59
C GLU A 202 -3.32 6.49 7.82
N ARG A 203 -2.65 7.14 8.79
CA ARG A 203 -2.81 8.59 9.02
C ARG A 203 -2.26 9.42 7.86
N ASP A 204 -1.16 8.97 7.27
CA ASP A 204 -0.47 9.69 6.19
C ASP A 204 -1.08 9.40 4.80
N ARG A 205 -2.04 8.47 4.73
CA ARG A 205 -2.65 8.01 3.49
C ARG A 205 -3.61 9.05 2.90
N ILE A 206 -3.32 9.49 1.67
CA ILE A 206 -4.20 10.39 0.90
C ILE A 206 -5.17 9.61 0.00
N LYS A 207 -6.22 10.29 -0.45
CA LYS A 207 -7.19 9.73 -1.40
C LYS A 207 -6.76 10.04 -2.82
N HIS A 208 -6.95 9.08 -3.73
CA HIS A 208 -6.63 9.26 -5.14
C HIS A 208 -7.81 9.93 -5.84
N THR A 209 -7.49 10.88 -6.72
CA THR A 209 -8.46 11.63 -7.54
C THR A 209 -8.63 11.02 -8.91
#